data_AF-A0A9E4A8H2-F1
#
_entry.id   AF-A0A9E4A8H2-F1
#
_cell.length_a   1.000
_cell.length_b   1.000
_cell.length_c   1.000
_cell.angle_alpha   90.00
_cell.angle_beta   90.00
_cell.angle_gamma   90.00
#
_symmetry.space_group_name_H-M   'P 1'
#
loop_
_entity.id
_entity.type
_entity.pdbx_description
1 polymer ?
#
loop_
_entity_poly.entity_id
_entity_poly.type
_entity_poly.pdbx_seq_one_letter_code
_entity_poly.pdbx_strand_id
1 'polypeptide(L)' 'MLIAGTMLVLDQLGVPFGMLYGGVLTVVSGITTLAFLFFVDRDRVIAGAHRRRVARSPVADPDALGPGG' A
#
# COMPACT_ATOMS: atom_id res chain seq x y z
N MET A 1 15.28 4.23 12.86
CA MET A 1 14.00 4.96 13.03
C MET A 1 14.02 6.18 12.13
N LEU A 2 13.48 6.08 10.90
CA LEU A 2 13.63 7.12 9.87
C LEU A 2 13.05 8.48 10.30
N ILE A 3 11.80 8.49 10.79
CA ILE A 3 11.13 9.73 11.23
C ILE A 3 11.84 10.40 12.40
N ALA A 4 12.30 9.64 13.40
CA ALA A 4 13.07 10.18 14.51
C ALA A 4 14.40 10.81 14.05
N GLY A 5 15.05 10.19 13.06
CA GLY A 5 16.24 10.77 12.43
C GLY A 5 15.93 12.08 11.70
N THR A 6 14.82 12.15 10.96
CA THR A 6 14.38 13.39 10.31
C THR A 6 14.08 14.48 11.33
N MET A 7 13.41 14.16 12.44
CA MET A 7 13.14 15.11 13.53
C MET A 7 14.46 15.65 14.10
N LEU A 8 15.42 14.78 14.42
CA LEU A 8 16.72 15.18 14.93
C LEU A 8 17.48 16.12 13.98
N VAL A 9 17.37 15.91 12.66
CA VAL A 9 17.97 16.80 11.65
C VAL A 9 17.25 18.15 11.62
N LEU A 10 15.93 18.18 11.63
CA LEU A 10 15.15 19.42 11.67
C LEU A 10 15.44 20.23 12.93
N ASP A 11 15.59 19.55 14.06
CA ASP A 11 15.95 20.17 15.35
C ASP A 11 17.37 20.77 15.29
N GLN A 12 18.34 20.05 14.72
CA GLN A 12 19.71 20.56 14.52
C GLN A 12 19.77 21.76 13.56
N LEU A 13 18.86 21.81 12.59
CA LEU A 13 18.71 22.95 11.68
C LEU A 13 17.94 24.13 12.32
N GLY A 14 17.47 23.98 13.56
CA GLY A 14 16.71 24.99 14.28
C GLY A 14 15.34 25.29 13.67
N VAL A 15 14.77 24.34 12.91
CA VAL A 15 13.45 24.51 12.31
C VAL A 15 12.40 24.48 13.41
N PRO A 16 11.65 25.57 13.66
CA PRO A 16 10.65 25.58 14.70
C PRO A 16 9.49 24.63 14.35
N PHE A 17 8.86 24.06 15.37
CA PHE A 17 7.63 23.29 15.20
C PHE A 17 6.56 24.14 14.52
N GLY A 18 6.02 23.65 13.40
CA GLY A 18 5.06 24.37 12.58
C GLY A 18 4.81 23.70 11.23
N MET A 19 4.19 24.44 10.30
CA MET A 19 3.78 23.90 8.99
C MET A 19 4.97 23.36 8.18
N LEU A 20 6.11 24.05 8.20
CA LEU A 20 7.31 23.59 7.50
C LEU A 20 7.83 22.27 8.09
N TYR A 21 7.92 22.17 9.42
CA TYR A 21 8.35 20.97 10.12
C TYR A 21 7.46 19.77 9.77
N GLY A 22 6.14 19.93 9.88
CA GLY A 22 5.16 18.90 9.50
C GLY A 22 5.18 18.59 8.00
N GLY A 23 5.41 19.60 7.16
CA GLY A 23 5.53 19.45 5.71
C GLY A 23 6.71 18.55 5.32
N VAL A 24 7.88 18.77 5.92
CA VAL A 24 9.07 17.92 5.71
C VAL A 24 8.78 16.48 6.14
N LEU A 25 8.19 16.28 7.32
CA LEU A 25 7.82 14.94 7.79
C LEU A 25 6.82 14.25 6.86
N THR A 26 5.86 14.99 6.31
CA THR A 26 4.88 14.49 5.34
C THR A 26 5.55 14.06 4.05
N VAL A 27 6.45 14.89 3.50
CA VAL A 27 7.20 14.57 2.27
C VAL A 27 8.06 13.33 2.47
N VAL A 28 8.80 13.25 3.59
CA VAL A 28 9.64 12.10 3.91
C VAL A 28 8.81 10.83 4.03
N SER A 29 7.65 10.90 4.69
CA SER A 29 6.72 9.77 4.79
C SER A 29 6.19 9.36 3.41
N GLY A 30 5.78 10.33 2.60
CA GLY A 30 5.28 10.09 1.24
C GLY A 30 6.32 9.43 0.33
N ILE A 31 7.57 9.90 0.36
CA ILE A 31 8.67 9.28 -0.39
C ILE A 31 8.91 7.85 0.09
N THR A 32 8.88 7.62 1.40
CA THR A 32 9.08 6.29 1.97
C THR A 32 7.96 5.34 1.57
N THR A 33 6.71 5.79 1.60
CA THR A 33 5.54 5.03 1.11
C THR A 33 5.67 4.73 -0.37
N LEU A 34 6.06 5.71 -1.18
CA LEU A 34 6.26 5.52 -2.62
C LEU A 34 7.36 4.49 -2.88
N ALA A 35 8.52 4.63 -2.22
CA ALA A 35 9.60 3.67 -2.33
C ALA A 35 9.14 2.25 -1.94
N PHE A 36 8.38 2.10 -0.86
CA PHE A 36 7.80 0.81 -0.48
C PHE A 36 6.90 0.23 -1.58
N LEU A 37 5.97 1.03 -2.11
CA LEU A 37 5.06 0.58 -3.17
C LEU A 37 5.78 0.16 -4.46
N PHE A 38 6.84 0.88 -4.84
CA PHE A 38 7.54 0.65 -6.11
C PHE A 38 8.68 -0.37 -6.03
N PHE A 39 9.34 -0.52 -4.87
CA PHE A 39 10.47 -1.44 -4.72
C PHE A 39 10.10 -2.72 -3.97
N VAL A 40 9.21 -2.65 -2.98
CA VAL A 40 8.88 -3.80 -2.12
C VAL A 40 7.56 -4.44 -2.53
N ASP A 41 6.52 -3.63 -2.75
CA ASP A 41 5.15 -4.11 -3.01
C ASP A 41 4.75 -4.08 -4.48
N ARG A 42 5.74 -3.84 -5.36
CA ARG A 42 5.57 -3.64 -6.81
C ARG A 42 4.74 -4.74 -7.45
N ASP A 43 5.08 -5.99 -7.17
CA ASP A 43 4.45 -7.16 -7.81
C ASP A 43 3.04 -7.45 -7.28
N ARG A 44 2.69 -7.00 -6.07
CA ARG A 44 1.35 -7.22 -5.49
C ARG A 44 0.37 -6.11 -5.86
N VAL A 45 0.79 -4.85 -5.80
CA VAL A 45 -0.09 -3.70 -6.12
C VAL A 45 -0.22 -3.50 -7.63
N ILE A 46 0.89 -3.56 -8.38
CA ILE A 46 0.88 -3.22 -9.82
C ILE A 46 0.49 -4.43 -10.67
N ALA A 47 0.99 -5.64 -10.37
CA ALA A 47 0.61 -6.84 -11.14
C ALA A 47 -0.70 -7.49 -10.65
N GLY A 48 -1.03 -7.35 -9.36
CA GLY A 48 -2.29 -7.86 -8.79
C GLY A 48 -3.54 -7.16 -9.31
N ALA A 49 -3.47 -5.86 -9.64
CA ALA A 49 -4.57 -5.11 -10.26
C ALA A 49 -5.00 -5.70 -11.63
N HIS A 50 -4.04 -6.26 -12.39
CA HIS A 50 -4.32 -6.96 -13.65
C HIS A 50 -4.79 -8.40 -13.49
N ARG A 51 -4.60 -9.04 -12.32
CA ARG A 51 -5.03 -10.42 -12.06
C ARG A 51 -6.37 -10.54 -11.32
N ARG A 52 -7.21 -9.51 -11.32
CA ARG A 52 -8.60 -9.63 -10.82
C ARG A 52 -9.56 -10.06 -11.93
N ARG A 53 -9.39 -11.27 -12.47
CA ARG A 53 -10.43 -11.97 -13.24
C ARG A 53 -10.14 -13.47 -13.41
N VAL A 54 -9.84 -14.17 -12.32
CA VAL A 54 -10.18 -15.60 -12.29
C VAL A 54 -11.57 -15.67 -11.66
N ALA A 55 -12.55 -15.81 -12.54
CA ALA A 55 -13.95 -16.00 -12.19
C ALA A 55 -14.05 -17.07 -11.12
N ARG A 56 -14.79 -16.79 -10.04
CA ARG A 56 -15.33 -17.88 -9.23
C ARG A 56 -16.16 -18.71 -10.20
N SER A 57 -15.72 -19.93 -10.50
CA SER A 57 -16.57 -20.90 -11.16
C SER A 57 -17.90 -20.94 -10.40
N PRO A 58 -19.06 -20.89 -11.07
CA PRO A 58 -20.31 -21.21 -10.40
C PRO A 58 -20.10 -22.59 -9.77
N VAL A 59 -20.36 -22.71 -8.47
CA VAL A 59 -20.53 -24.03 -7.86
C VAL A 59 -21.58 -24.71 -8.72
N ALA A 60 -21.18 -25.76 -9.45
CA ALA A 60 -22.13 -26.58 -10.17
C ALA A 60 -23.11 -27.10 -9.12
N ASP A 61 -24.36 -26.68 -9.27
CA ASP A 61 -25.44 -27.01 -8.35
C ASP A 61 -25.58 -28.54 -8.31
N PRO A 62 -25.29 -29.21 -7.17
CA PRO A 62 -25.36 -30.67 -7.08
C PRO A 62 -26.79 -31.20 -7.30
N ASP A 63 -27.79 -30.31 -7.30
CA ASP A 63 -29.21 -30.66 -7.46
C ASP A 63 -29.74 -30.48 -8.89
N ALA A 64 -28.88 -30.10 -9.85
CA ALA A 64 -29.26 -30.03 -11.27
C ALA A 64 -29.62 -31.40 -11.89
N LEU A 65 -29.42 -32.50 -11.13
CA LEU A 65 -29.85 -33.84 -11.48
C LEU A 65 -30.93 -34.35 -10.51
N GLY A 66 -32.08 -33.66 -10.47
CA GLY A 66 -33.36 -34.22 -10.00
C GLY A 66 -33.95 -35.23 -10.99
N PRO A 67 -34.93 -36.06 -10.57
CA PRO A 67 -34.97 -37.50 -10.79
C PRO A 67 -35.53 -37.93 -12.15
N GLY A 68 -34.85 -38.85 -12.83
CA GLY A 68 -35.37 -39.49 -14.05
C GLY A 68 -34.38 -40.46 -14.70
N GLY A 69 -34.54 -41.75 -14.42
CA GLY A 69 -33.82 -42.87 -15.00
C GLY A 69 -34.27 -44.18 -14.38
#